data_AF-A0A7C5AZS7-F1
#
_entry.id   AF-A0A7C5AZS7-F1
#
_cell.length_a   1.000
_cell.length_b   1.000
_cell.length_c   1.000
_cell.angle_alpha   90.00
_cell.angle_beta   90.00
_cell.angle_gamma   90.00
#
_symmetry.space_group_name_H-M   'P 1'
#
loop_
_entity.id
_entity.type
_entity.pdbx_description
1 polymer ?
#
loop_
_entity_poly.entity_id
_entity_poly.type
_entity_poly.pdbx_seq_one_letter_code
_entity_poly.pdbx_strand_id
1 'polypeptide(L)' 'MSRLLVCPPDYFGIEYEINPWMRLSNRVDHERAVVQWHELMRVFEKDLGVVLERM' A
#
# COMPACT_ATOMS: atom_id res chain seq x y z
N MET A 1 -4.12 -13.55 -17.42
CA MET A 1 -3.28 -12.76 -16.50
C MET A 1 -4.20 -11.93 -15.62
N SER A 2 -3.98 -11.94 -14.31
CA SER A 2 -4.76 -11.10 -13.39
C SER A 2 -4.39 -9.63 -13.56
N ARG A 3 -5.37 -8.74 -13.42
CA ARG A 3 -5.19 -7.28 -13.47
C ARG A 3 -5.67 -6.68 -12.16
N LEU A 4 -4.87 -5.81 -11.55
CA LEU A 4 -5.18 -5.15 -10.29
C LEU A 4 -5.08 -3.63 -10.46
N LEU A 5 -6.11 -2.93 -9.98
CA LEU A 5 -6.04 -1.49 -9.76
C LEU A 5 -5.33 -1.24 -8.42
N VAL A 6 -4.32 -0.39 -8.44
CA VAL A 6 -3.51 -0.05 -7.26
C VAL A 6 -3.38 1.47 -7.16
N CYS A 7 -3.19 1.96 -5.93
CA CYS A 7 -2.97 3.36 -5.63
C CYS A 7 -1.71 3.49 -4.76
N PRO A 8 -0.74 4.35 -5.12
CA PRO A 8 0.43 4.58 -4.29
C PRO A 8 0.06 5.24 -2.96
N PRO A 9 0.76 4.94 -1.85
CA PRO A 9 0.46 5.46 -0.53
C PRO A 9 1.01 6.88 -0.31
N ASP A 10 0.96 7.76 -1.32
CA ASP A 10 1.60 9.09 -1.29
C ASP A 10 1.14 9.92 -0.08
N TYR A 11 -0.14 9.78 0.30
CA TYR A 11 -0.76 10.46 1.45
C TYR A 11 -1.31 9.48 2.48
N PHE A 12 -0.75 8.28 2.58
CA PHE A 12 -1.23 7.26 3.52
C PHE A 12 -0.89 7.63 4.97
N GLY A 13 -1.91 7.63 5.84
CA GLY A 13 -1.80 7.93 7.26
C GLY A 13 -2.99 7.38 8.05
N ILE A 14 -2.86 7.32 9.38
CA ILE A 14 -3.95 7.00 10.30
C ILE A 14 -4.42 8.34 10.91
N GLU A 15 -5.38 8.98 10.24
CA GLU A 15 -5.90 10.31 10.62
C GLU A 15 -7.25 10.24 11.37
N TYR A 16 -7.82 9.04 11.47
CA TYR A 16 -9.07 8.76 12.17
C TYR A 16 -9.14 7.29 12.57
N GLU A 17 -10.12 6.90 13.40
CA GLU A 17 -10.30 5.53 13.86
C GLU A 17 -11.69 5.02 13.46
N ILE A 18 -11.74 4.13 12.48
CA ILE A 18 -13.00 3.53 11.98
C ILE A 18 -13.05 2.00 12.14
N ASN A 19 -11.96 1.39 12.61
CA ASN A 19 -11.88 -0.04 12.89
C ASN A 19 -10.93 -0.31 14.06
N PRO A 20 -10.99 -1.52 14.68
CA PRO A 20 -10.22 -1.83 15.89
C PRO A 20 -8.69 -1.78 15.75
N TRP A 21 -8.14 -1.84 14.54
CA TRP A 21 -6.69 -1.78 14.29
C TRP A 21 -6.17 -0.35 14.21
N MET A 22 -7.02 0.60 13.84
CA MET A 22 -6.65 2.01 13.78
C MET A 22 -6.59 2.58 15.19
N ARG A 23 -5.46 3.20 15.51
CA ARG A 23 -5.25 4.01 16.71
C ARG A 23 -4.48 5.25 16.29
N LEU A 24 -4.95 6.44 16.63
CA LEU A 24 -4.25 7.71 16.33
C LEU A 24 -2.87 7.77 17.01
N SER A 25 -2.69 7.05 18.13
CA SER A 25 -1.41 6.90 18.80
C SER A 25 -0.42 6.03 18.03
N ASN A 26 -0.89 5.17 17.12
CA ASN A 26 -0.07 4.36 16.24
C ASN A 26 0.21 5.12 14.94
N ARG A 27 1.15 6.07 14.98
CA ARG A 27 1.50 6.84 13.79
C ARG A 27 2.16 5.96 12.73
N VAL A 28 1.79 6.20 11.48
CA VAL A 28 2.41 5.55 10.32
C VAL A 28 3.83 6.08 10.15
N ASP A 29 4.79 5.16 10.02
CA ASP A 29 6.09 5.45 9.42
C ASP A 29 5.89 5.47 7.90
N HIS A 30 5.83 6.67 7.32
CA HIS A 30 5.47 6.87 5.92
C HIS A 30 6.54 6.31 4.97
N GLU A 31 7.83 6.53 5.27
CA GLU A 31 8.93 5.99 4.47
C GLU A 31 8.86 4.47 4.43
N ARG A 32 8.62 3.83 5.59
CA ARG A 32 8.46 2.37 5.64
C ARG A 32 7.24 1.90 4.85
N ALA A 33 6.11 2.61 4.91
CA ALA A 33 4.92 2.27 4.16
C ALA A 33 5.16 2.31 2.63
N VAL A 34 5.86 3.34 2.15
CA VAL A 34 6.25 3.49 0.74
C VAL A 34 7.16 2.33 0.30
N VAL A 35 8.17 1.98 1.10
CA VAL A 35 9.07 0.85 0.79
C VAL A 35 8.29 -0.48 0.74
N GLN A 36 7.44 -0.74 1.74
CA GLN A 36 6.63 -1.96 1.78
C GLN A 36 5.70 -2.08 0.58
N TRP A 37 5.07 -0.96 0.16
CA TRP A 37 4.22 -0.94 -1.01
C TRP A 37 4.99 -1.22 -2.30
N HIS A 38 6.15 -0.59 -2.51
CA HIS A 38 6.97 -0.83 -3.69
C HIS A 38 7.43 -2.29 -3.80
N GLU A 39 7.82 -2.91 -2.68
CA GLU A 39 8.18 -4.34 -2.68
C GLU A 39 7.00 -5.23 -3.05
N LEU A 40 5.80 -4.94 -2.55
CA LEU A 40 4.59 -5.68 -2.94
C LEU A 40 4.30 -5.56 -4.43
N MET A 41 4.37 -4.34 -4.99
CA MET A 41 4.15 -4.12 -6.42
C MET A 41 5.21 -4.83 -7.27
N ARG A 42 6.48 -4.84 -6.83
CA ARG A 42 7.57 -5.57 -7.47
C ARG A 42 7.27 -7.06 -7.54
N VAL A 43 6.83 -7.67 -6.43
CA VAL A 43 6.47 -9.10 -6.39
C VAL A 43 5.31 -9.38 -7.34
N PHE A 44 4.27 -8.54 -7.34
CA PHE A 44 3.14 -8.73 -8.26
C PHE A 44 3.53 -8.63 -9.73
N GLU A 45 4.26 -7.60 -10.13
CA GLU A 45 4.64 -7.40 -11.53
C GLU A 45 5.70 -8.40 -12.00
N LYS A 46 6.79 -8.55 -11.23
CA LYS A 46 7.99 -9.28 -11.68
C LYS A 46 7.93 -10.77 -11.40
N ASP A 47 7.43 -11.14 -10.22
CA ASP A 47 7.52 -12.53 -9.75
C ASP A 47 6.23 -13.30 -10.10
N LEU A 48 5.09 -12.60 -10.23
CA LEU A 48 3.77 -13.20 -10.48
C LEU A 48 3.12 -12.81 -11.82
N GLY A 49 3.70 -11.86 -12.57
CA GLY A 49 3.20 -11.45 -13.89
C GLY A 49 1.82 -10.79 -13.86
N VAL A 50 1.45 -10.16 -12.75
CA VAL A 50 0.21 -9.40 -12.61
C VAL A 50 0.34 -8.07 -13.36
N VAL A 51 -0.70 -7.69 -14.11
CA VAL A 51 -0.77 -6.37 -14.73
C VAL A 51 -1.27 -5.37 -13.69
N LEU A 52 -0.44 -4.38 -13.35
CA LEU A 52 -0.83 -3.30 -12.45
C LEU A 52 -1.35 -2.10 -13.24
N GLU A 53 -2.55 -1.67 -12.88
CA GLU A 53 -3.14 -0.40 -13.29
C GLU A 53 -3.02 0.58 -12.13
N ARG A 54 -2.43 1.75 -12.35
CA ARG A 54 -2.12 2.72 -11.30
C ARG A 54 -3.10 3.89 -11.40
N MET A 55 -3.77 4.20 -10.29
CA MET A 55 -4.59 5.40 -10.13
C MET A 55 -3.76 6.68 -10.18
#